data_AF-A0A6L9QQC8-F1
#
_entry.id   AF-A0A6L9QQC8-F1
#
_cell.length_a   1.000
_cell.length_b   1.000
_cell.length_c   1.000
_cell.angle_alpha   90.00
_cell.angle_beta   90.00
_cell.angle_gamma   90.00
#
_symmetry.space_group_name_H-M   'P 1'
#
loop_
_entity.id
_entity.type
_entity.pdbx_description
1 polymer ?
#
loop_
_entity_poly.entity_id
_entity_poly.type
_entity_poly.pdbx_seq_one_letter_code
_entity_poly.pdbx_strand_id
1 'polypeptide(L)'
;AAGAGAGAAGAGASAAGTASAAGKVGTAAAIKAFFGTGAGLTAAAAGTVVVVGAGALTVTQVTKQDPEPRPSATVAAANVVDVRPCVTRAPGAVITPSEGPAKVTLPAQVELPKNAAVYRSGQGLLIGPAGAECEGSMGANGGSSTIGDFGTAQVTQVWQGSIGGIRSQLCQYFPESAQADRERAQGNECTSGLGNWEMLETGVPGVQAMITRGPGTDDLPASPAVKAEVAVLSARGVAAPISCTAPAANADICKSALVYWFVQQLADAKPPAAVLDDAARRIAGYVDATRI
;
A
#
# COMPACT_ATOMS: atom_id res chain seq x y z
N ALA A 1 -5.28 18.01 -69.25
CA ALA A 1 -4.27 17.17 -68.59
C ALA A 1 -4.67 17.03 -67.12
N ALA A 2 -4.65 15.80 -66.62
CA ALA A 2 -5.12 15.39 -65.30
C ALA A 2 -4.08 15.63 -64.21
N GLY A 3 -4.51 15.61 -62.94
CA GLY A 3 -3.63 15.57 -61.77
C GLY A 3 -4.31 15.89 -60.46
N ALA A 4 -5.22 15.02 -60.01
CA ALA A 4 -5.68 14.95 -58.63
C ALA A 4 -4.65 14.20 -57.76
N GLY A 5 -4.47 14.63 -56.51
CA GLY A 5 -3.64 13.93 -55.53
C GLY A 5 -4.01 14.36 -54.10
N ALA A 6 -4.76 13.49 -53.43
CA ALA A 6 -5.30 13.64 -52.08
C ALA A 6 -4.27 13.27 -51.00
N GLY A 7 -4.55 13.69 -49.76
CA GLY A 7 -3.80 13.24 -48.58
C GLY A 7 -4.35 13.80 -47.27
N ALA A 8 -5.60 13.45 -46.93
CA ALA A 8 -6.12 13.53 -45.56
C ALA A 8 -6.07 12.14 -44.93
N ALA A 9 -5.43 12.02 -43.76
CA ALA A 9 -5.54 10.90 -42.84
C ALA A 9 -5.19 11.46 -41.45
N GLY A 10 -5.91 11.24 -40.36
CA GLY A 10 -7.04 10.36 -40.11
C GLY A 10 -7.04 10.14 -38.61
N ALA A 11 -7.82 10.92 -37.86
CA ALA A 11 -8.06 10.66 -36.45
C ALA A 11 -8.92 9.38 -36.36
N GLY A 12 -8.27 8.27 -36.03
CA GLY A 12 -8.93 6.99 -35.78
C GLY A 12 -9.68 7.02 -34.45
N ALA A 13 -10.91 7.55 -34.49
CA ALA A 13 -11.93 7.23 -33.51
C ALA A 13 -12.54 5.87 -33.92
N SER A 14 -12.14 4.79 -33.24
CA SER A 14 -12.85 3.51 -33.35
C SER A 14 -13.98 3.47 -32.34
N ALA A 15 -15.17 3.84 -32.82
CA ALA A 15 -16.44 3.45 -32.23
C ALA A 15 -16.80 2.03 -32.68
N ALA A 16 -17.04 1.14 -31.72
CA ALA A 16 -17.88 -0.04 -31.84
C ALA A 16 -18.25 -0.43 -30.40
N GLY A 17 -19.48 -0.61 -29.98
CA GLY A 17 -20.80 -0.55 -30.61
C GLY A 17 -21.74 -1.01 -29.51
N THR A 18 -22.80 -0.25 -29.25
CA THR A 18 -23.82 -0.61 -28.26
C THR A 18 -24.56 -1.86 -28.71
N ALA A 19 -24.42 -2.95 -27.97
CA ALA A 19 -25.35 -4.07 -27.98
C ALA A 19 -25.89 -4.26 -26.56
N SER A 20 -27.03 -3.62 -26.31
CA SER A 20 -27.88 -3.89 -25.16
C SER A 20 -28.56 -5.24 -25.39
N ALA A 21 -28.07 -6.28 -24.71
CA ALA A 21 -28.82 -7.52 -24.53
C ALA A 21 -28.86 -7.84 -23.04
N ALA A 22 -30.02 -7.60 -22.44
CA ALA A 22 -30.34 -8.02 -21.09
C ALA A 22 -30.31 -9.56 -21.02
N GLY A 23 -29.33 -10.10 -20.30
CA GLY A 23 -29.26 -11.50 -19.93
C GLY A 23 -28.67 -11.61 -18.54
N LYS A 24 -29.51 -11.94 -17.55
CA LYS A 24 -29.08 -12.27 -16.19
C LYS A 24 -28.14 -13.49 -16.26
N VAL A 25 -26.84 -13.29 -16.12
CA VAL A 25 -25.89 -14.40 -15.93
C VAL A 25 -24.83 -13.97 -14.92
N GLY A 26 -24.70 -14.75 -13.85
CA GLY A 26 -23.91 -14.42 -12.67
C GLY A 26 -22.41 -14.36 -12.96
N THR A 27 -21.80 -13.22 -12.65
CA THR A 27 -20.34 -12.99 -12.73
C THR A 27 -19.75 -12.51 -11.41
N ALA A 28 -20.34 -12.90 -10.28
CA ALA A 28 -19.75 -12.68 -8.95
C ALA A 28 -18.67 -13.72 -8.58
N ALA A 29 -18.46 -14.76 -9.38
CA ALA A 29 -17.58 -15.88 -9.04
C ALA A 29 -16.15 -15.80 -9.64
N ALA A 30 -15.91 -15.01 -10.69
CA ALA A 30 -14.62 -15.04 -11.39
C ALA A 30 -13.52 -14.15 -10.77
N ILE A 31 -13.90 -13.08 -10.05
CA ILE A 31 -12.92 -12.14 -9.46
C ILE A 31 -12.31 -12.69 -8.16
N LYS A 32 -12.97 -13.65 -7.49
CA LYS A 32 -12.42 -14.34 -6.30
C LYS A 32 -11.24 -15.26 -6.59
N ALA A 33 -11.03 -15.66 -7.85
CA ALA A 33 -10.02 -16.65 -8.20
C ALA A 33 -8.60 -16.07 -8.38
N PHE A 34 -8.43 -14.76 -8.59
CA PHE A 34 -7.12 -14.18 -8.90
C PHE A 34 -6.35 -13.66 -7.67
N PHE A 35 -7.02 -13.41 -6.54
CA PHE A 35 -6.42 -12.98 -5.27
C PHE A 35 -6.85 -13.84 -4.07
N GLY A 36 -7.39 -15.03 -4.31
CA GLY A 36 -7.89 -15.92 -3.26
C GLY A 36 -6.78 -16.60 -2.44
N THR A 37 -6.18 -15.88 -1.50
CA THR A 37 -5.46 -16.49 -0.37
C THR A 37 -6.45 -16.99 0.68
N GLY A 38 -6.45 -18.31 0.90
CA GLY A 38 -6.53 -18.90 2.24
C GLY A 38 -7.88 -18.88 2.97
N ALA A 39 -8.87 -19.64 2.50
CA ALA A 39 -9.90 -20.19 3.39
C ALA A 39 -9.37 -21.48 4.05
N GLY A 40 -8.47 -21.30 5.02
CA GLY A 40 -7.97 -22.37 5.87
C GLY A 40 -8.86 -22.58 7.08
N LEU A 41 -9.62 -23.68 7.07
CA LEU A 41 -10.07 -24.48 8.21
C LEU A 41 -10.65 -23.75 9.44
N THR A 42 -11.98 -23.78 9.53
CA THR A 42 -12.72 -23.73 10.79
C THR A 42 -12.35 -24.94 11.65
N ALA A 43 -11.53 -24.73 12.68
CA ALA A 43 -11.51 -25.57 13.86
C ALA A 43 -12.08 -24.76 15.02
N ALA A 44 -13.31 -25.07 15.42
CA ALA A 44 -13.90 -24.55 16.63
C ALA A 44 -13.13 -25.10 17.83
N ALA A 45 -12.36 -24.26 18.51
CA ALA A 45 -11.87 -24.52 19.85
C ALA A 45 -12.64 -23.62 20.82
N ALA A 46 -13.69 -24.18 21.42
CA ALA A 46 -14.26 -23.66 22.65
C ALA A 46 -13.20 -23.84 23.75
N GLY A 47 -12.85 -22.79 24.50
CA GLY A 47 -11.88 -22.91 25.56
C GLY A 47 -11.60 -21.63 26.34
N THR A 48 -12.41 -21.42 27.39
CA THR A 48 -12.07 -20.77 28.68
C THR A 48 -11.36 -19.42 28.68
N VAL A 49 -12.13 -18.39 29.03
CA VAL A 49 -11.63 -17.12 29.61
C VAL A 49 -11.05 -17.43 30.99
N VAL A 50 -9.73 -17.29 31.16
CA VAL A 50 -9.14 -17.20 32.50
C VAL A 50 -9.10 -15.73 32.90
N VAL A 51 -10.07 -15.34 33.72
CA VAL A 51 -9.99 -14.12 34.52
C VAL A 51 -8.95 -14.37 35.60
N VAL A 52 -7.78 -13.74 35.52
CA VAL A 52 -6.84 -13.74 36.66
C VAL A 52 -7.37 -12.72 37.67
N GLY A 53 -8.32 -13.20 38.48
CA GLY A 53 -8.75 -12.53 39.70
C GLY A 53 -7.65 -12.60 40.76
N ALA A 54 -7.56 -11.54 41.56
CA ALA A 54 -6.73 -11.44 42.74
C ALA A 54 -6.93 -12.67 43.66
N GLY A 55 -5.84 -13.38 43.95
CA GLY A 55 -5.81 -14.48 44.90
C GLY A 55 -4.51 -14.42 45.69
N ALA A 56 -4.61 -14.05 46.96
CA ALA A 56 -3.52 -14.10 47.92
C ALA A 56 -3.13 -15.56 48.19
N LEU A 57 -1.86 -15.89 47.98
CA LEU A 57 -1.25 -17.12 48.47
C LEU A 57 -0.15 -16.74 49.47
N THR A 58 -0.36 -17.13 50.72
CA THR A 58 0.63 -17.04 51.80
C THR A 58 1.71 -18.09 51.56
N VAL A 59 2.89 -17.65 51.11
CA VAL A 59 4.09 -18.48 51.04
C VAL A 59 4.92 -18.24 52.31
N THR A 60 5.19 -19.32 53.02
CA THR A 60 5.98 -19.38 54.25
C THR A 60 7.40 -18.89 53.98
N GLN A 61 7.86 -17.90 54.74
CA GLN A 61 9.20 -17.31 54.63
C GLN A 61 10.29 -18.36 54.91
N VAL A 62 11.12 -18.61 53.90
CA VAL A 62 12.49 -19.07 54.09
C VAL A 62 13.39 -17.90 53.70
N THR A 63 14.04 -17.31 54.70
CA THR A 63 14.94 -16.16 54.59
C THR A 63 16.16 -16.51 53.73
N LYS A 64 16.13 -16.08 52.47
CA LYS A 64 17.32 -15.84 51.66
C LYS A 64 17.13 -14.45 51.05
N GLN A 65 18.10 -13.57 51.24
CA GLN A 65 18.11 -12.24 50.64
C GLN A 65 17.91 -12.36 49.12
N ASP A 66 16.74 -11.94 48.65
CA ASP A 66 16.44 -11.78 47.24
C ASP A 66 17.27 -10.58 46.72
N PRO A 67 18.00 -10.72 45.60
CA PRO A 67 18.61 -9.56 44.96
C PRO A 67 17.51 -8.56 44.55
N GLU A 68 17.82 -7.27 44.65
CA GLU A 68 16.89 -6.18 44.28
C GLU A 68 16.15 -6.47 42.96
N PRO A 69 14.85 -6.13 42.85
CA PRO A 69 14.10 -6.30 41.62
C PRO A 69 14.82 -5.49 40.53
N ARG A 70 15.42 -6.18 39.56
CA ARG A 70 15.90 -5.51 38.35
C ARG A 70 14.69 -4.83 37.71
N PRO A 71 14.81 -3.56 37.31
CA PRO A 71 13.74 -2.89 36.58
C PRO A 71 13.43 -3.71 35.32
N SER A 72 12.26 -4.34 35.30
CA SER A 72 11.72 -4.94 34.10
C SER A 72 11.61 -3.83 33.06
N ALA A 73 12.23 -4.03 31.90
CA ALA A 73 12.13 -3.10 30.79
C ALA A 73 10.65 -2.83 30.50
N THR A 74 10.22 -1.57 30.65
CA THR A 74 8.89 -1.13 30.29
C THR A 74 8.72 -1.35 28.80
N VAL A 75 7.98 -2.40 28.42
CA VAL A 75 7.58 -2.62 27.04
C VAL A 75 6.74 -1.42 26.62
N ALA A 76 7.23 -0.63 25.68
CA ALA A 76 6.49 0.51 25.14
C ALA A 76 5.09 0.05 24.73
N ALA A 77 4.06 0.78 25.18
CA ALA A 77 2.69 0.45 24.86
C ALA A 77 2.50 0.45 23.33
N ALA A 78 1.95 -0.65 22.81
CA ALA A 78 1.60 -0.76 21.40
C ALA A 78 0.62 0.36 21.02
N ASN A 79 0.91 1.11 19.95
CA ASN A 79 0.02 2.15 19.43
C ASN A 79 -1.19 1.49 18.76
N VAL A 80 -2.29 1.35 19.51
CA VAL A 80 -3.56 0.82 19.01
C VAL A 80 -4.44 1.96 18.50
N VAL A 81 -4.84 1.91 17.24
CA VAL A 81 -5.52 3.00 16.54
C VAL A 81 -6.82 2.52 15.90
N ASP A 82 -7.87 3.36 15.94
CA ASP A 82 -9.14 3.10 15.26
C ASP A 82 -8.99 3.13 13.73
N VAL A 83 -9.74 2.27 13.05
CA VAL A 83 -9.72 2.12 11.59
C VAL A 83 -11.01 2.62 10.96
N ARG A 84 -10.89 3.53 9.99
CA ARG A 84 -12.03 4.07 9.24
C ARG A 84 -12.20 3.35 7.89
N PRO A 85 -13.42 3.01 7.46
CA PRO A 85 -13.61 2.38 6.14
C PRO A 85 -13.42 3.39 4.99
N CYS A 86 -12.76 2.96 3.92
CA CYS A 86 -12.74 3.68 2.64
C CYS A 86 -13.94 3.29 1.79
N VAL A 87 -14.73 4.25 1.36
CA VAL A 87 -15.90 3.96 0.51
C VAL A 87 -15.45 3.87 -0.94
N THR A 88 -15.63 2.71 -1.57
CA THR A 88 -15.22 2.48 -2.97
C THR A 88 -16.42 2.61 -3.89
N ARG A 89 -16.33 3.47 -4.91
CA ARG A 89 -17.31 3.57 -6.00
C ARG A 89 -16.92 2.61 -7.12
N ALA A 90 -17.85 1.75 -7.50
CA ALA A 90 -17.74 0.83 -8.62
C ALA A 90 -18.85 1.11 -9.65
N PRO A 91 -18.71 0.70 -10.92
CA PRO A 91 -19.78 0.83 -11.90
C PRO A 91 -21.06 0.15 -11.40
N GLY A 92 -22.08 0.96 -11.09
CA GLY A 92 -23.38 0.50 -10.60
C GLY A 92 -23.45 0.10 -9.11
N ALA A 93 -22.40 0.30 -8.31
CA ALA A 93 -22.41 -0.06 -6.89
C ALA A 93 -21.49 0.81 -6.02
N VAL A 94 -21.85 0.94 -4.74
CA VAL A 94 -20.94 1.45 -3.69
C VAL A 94 -20.52 0.25 -2.84
N ILE A 95 -19.22 0.02 -2.76
CA ILE A 95 -18.62 -1.06 -1.99
C ILE A 95 -17.95 -0.45 -0.77
N THR A 96 -18.48 -0.73 0.40
CA THR A 96 -17.77 -0.51 1.65
C THR A 96 -17.01 -1.80 2.00
N PRO A 97 -15.68 -1.75 2.21
CA PRO A 97 -14.91 -2.92 2.64
C PRO A 97 -15.56 -3.54 3.89
N SER A 98 -15.77 -4.86 3.88
CA SER A 98 -16.41 -5.56 5.01
C SER A 98 -15.51 -5.60 6.25
N GLU A 99 -16.13 -5.92 7.39
CA GLU A 99 -15.57 -5.93 8.74
C GLU A 99 -14.15 -6.50 8.81
N GLY A 100 -13.19 -5.61 9.03
CA GLY A 100 -11.94 -5.99 9.67
C GLY A 100 -11.90 -5.38 11.07
N PRO A 101 -10.83 -5.63 11.85
CA PRO A 101 -10.76 -5.15 13.21
C PRO A 101 -10.93 -3.63 13.25
N ALA A 102 -11.79 -3.17 14.15
CA ALA A 102 -12.05 -1.74 14.37
C ALA A 102 -10.79 -1.01 14.86
N LYS A 103 -9.83 -1.75 15.41
CA LYS A 103 -8.56 -1.24 15.92
C LYS A 103 -7.39 -2.05 15.39
N VAL A 104 -6.27 -1.38 15.12
CA VAL A 104 -5.04 -2.03 14.66
C VAL A 104 -3.85 -1.57 15.49
N THR A 105 -2.90 -2.48 15.71
CA THR A 105 -1.63 -2.15 16.32
C THR A 105 -0.66 -1.68 15.23
N LEU A 106 -0.08 -0.50 15.39
CA LEU A 106 0.94 -0.02 14.47
C LEU A 106 2.29 -0.74 14.72
N PRO A 107 3.04 -1.04 13.66
CA PRO A 107 4.42 -1.51 13.77
C PRO A 107 5.30 -0.52 14.55
N ALA A 108 6.36 -1.00 15.17
CA ALA A 108 7.28 -0.16 15.96
C ALA A 108 7.93 0.96 15.12
N GLN A 109 8.07 0.76 13.81
CA GLN A 109 8.63 1.72 12.86
C GLN A 109 7.68 2.87 12.49
N VAL A 110 6.41 2.78 12.88
CA VAL A 110 5.35 3.68 12.44
C VAL A 110 4.81 4.47 13.63
N GLU A 111 5.17 5.75 13.66
CA GLU A 111 4.52 6.73 14.52
C GLU A 111 3.32 7.33 13.78
N LEU A 112 2.16 7.45 14.44
CA LEU A 112 1.00 8.09 13.82
C LEU A 112 1.00 9.60 14.13
N PRO A 113 1.07 10.48 13.11
CA PRO A 113 0.95 11.92 13.33
C PRO A 113 -0.39 12.28 13.96
N LYS A 114 -0.42 13.33 14.79
CA LYS A 114 -1.63 13.80 15.50
C LYS A 114 -2.79 14.15 14.55
N ASN A 115 -2.46 14.57 13.33
CA ASN A 115 -3.39 14.92 12.26
C ASN A 115 -3.58 13.78 11.23
N ALA A 116 -3.27 12.53 11.60
CA ALA A 116 -3.43 11.36 10.74
C ALA A 116 -4.40 10.33 11.37
N ALA A 117 -4.96 9.47 10.52
CA ALA A 117 -5.80 8.35 10.90
C ALA A 117 -5.51 7.13 10.00
N VAL A 118 -5.92 5.94 10.46
CA VAL A 118 -5.82 4.71 9.67
C VAL A 118 -7.14 4.45 8.95
N TYR A 119 -7.03 4.12 7.68
CA TYR A 119 -8.12 3.86 6.76
C TYR A 119 -8.01 2.44 6.19
N ARG A 120 -9.13 1.75 6.03
CA ARG A 120 -9.22 0.42 5.44
C ARG A 120 -9.64 0.53 3.98
N SER A 121 -8.75 0.18 3.07
CA SER A 121 -9.05 -0.01 1.66
C SER A 121 -9.34 -1.48 1.34
N GLY A 122 -9.74 -1.75 0.10
CA GLY A 122 -9.89 -3.14 -0.39
C GLY A 122 -8.57 -3.90 -0.53
N GLN A 123 -7.43 -3.22 -0.42
CA GLN A 123 -6.08 -3.75 -0.65
C GLN A 123 -5.21 -3.73 0.62
N GLY A 124 -5.73 -3.20 1.72
CA GLY A 124 -4.98 -3.12 2.97
C GLY A 124 -5.40 -1.94 3.84
N LEU A 125 -4.49 -1.56 4.73
CA LEU A 125 -4.64 -0.41 5.60
C LEU A 125 -3.74 0.72 5.07
N LEU A 126 -4.22 1.95 5.19
CA LEU A 126 -3.56 3.15 4.70
C LEU A 126 -3.55 4.18 5.82
N ILE A 127 -2.46 4.93 5.96
CA ILE A 127 -2.42 6.11 6.84
C ILE A 127 -2.65 7.34 5.97
N GLY A 128 -3.53 8.22 6.39
CA GLY A 128 -3.83 9.48 5.71
C GLY A 128 -4.31 10.55 6.68
N PRO A 129 -4.63 11.77 6.22
CA PRO A 129 -5.06 12.86 7.10
C PRO A 129 -6.33 12.52 7.88
N ALA A 130 -6.33 12.85 9.17
CA ALA A 130 -7.48 12.65 10.05
C ALA A 130 -8.68 13.48 9.59
N GLY A 131 -9.88 12.92 9.71
CA GLY A 131 -11.11 13.59 9.28
C GLY A 131 -11.32 13.61 7.77
N ALA A 132 -10.32 13.29 6.95
CA ALA A 132 -10.44 13.29 5.51
C ALA A 132 -11.36 12.17 4.98
N GLU A 133 -11.93 12.42 3.81
CA GLU A 133 -12.64 11.42 3.03
C GLU A 133 -11.65 10.42 2.43
N CYS A 134 -12.08 9.15 2.38
CA CYS A 134 -11.37 8.12 1.64
C CYS A 134 -12.29 7.57 0.56
N GLU A 135 -11.92 7.81 -0.69
CA GLU A 135 -12.64 7.37 -1.86
C GLU A 135 -11.84 6.30 -2.61
N GLY A 136 -12.49 5.18 -2.90
CA GLY A 136 -11.99 4.19 -3.83
C GLY A 136 -12.65 4.36 -5.19
N SER A 137 -11.91 4.11 -6.27
CA SER A 137 -12.45 3.95 -7.61
C SER A 137 -12.03 2.60 -8.15
N MET A 138 -12.96 1.88 -8.80
CA MET A 138 -12.68 0.61 -9.45
C MET A 138 -13.17 0.66 -10.90
N GLY A 139 -12.26 0.38 -11.83
CA GLY A 139 -12.54 0.16 -13.25
C GLY A 139 -12.35 -1.30 -13.64
N ALA A 140 -12.57 -1.60 -14.92
CA ALA A 140 -12.48 -2.97 -15.45
C ALA A 140 -11.06 -3.59 -15.34
N ASN A 141 -10.03 -2.74 -15.31
CA ASN A 141 -8.62 -3.16 -15.43
C ASN A 141 -7.76 -2.80 -14.21
N GLY A 142 -8.35 -2.20 -13.18
CA GLY A 142 -7.64 -1.71 -12.00
C GLY A 142 -8.48 -0.72 -11.21
N GLY A 143 -7.86 -0.10 -10.21
CA GLY A 143 -8.50 0.91 -9.39
C GLY A 143 -7.52 1.65 -8.50
N SER A 144 -8.07 2.52 -7.66
CA SER A 144 -7.30 3.26 -6.68
C SER A 144 -8.09 3.46 -5.40
N SER A 145 -7.40 3.76 -4.32
CA SER A 145 -7.97 4.32 -3.10
C SER A 145 -7.19 5.57 -2.74
N THR A 146 -7.91 6.68 -2.59
CA THR A 146 -7.35 8.00 -2.33
C THR A 146 -7.90 8.53 -1.02
N ILE A 147 -7.02 9.02 -0.15
CA ILE A 147 -7.38 9.64 1.13
C ILE A 147 -6.88 11.08 1.10
N GLY A 148 -7.78 12.02 1.43
CA GLY A 148 -7.45 13.43 1.52
C GLY A 148 -7.18 14.11 0.18
N ASP A 149 -6.56 15.29 0.26
CA ASP A 149 -6.31 16.20 -0.85
C ASP A 149 -4.92 16.84 -0.75
N PHE A 150 -4.55 17.64 -1.75
CA PHE A 150 -3.26 18.32 -1.78
C PHE A 150 -3.10 19.37 -0.66
N GLY A 151 -4.18 19.90 -0.10
CA GLY A 151 -4.13 20.90 0.98
C GLY A 151 -3.79 20.29 2.35
N THR A 152 -4.04 19.00 2.53
CA THR A 152 -3.78 18.25 3.76
C THR A 152 -2.68 17.22 3.54
N ALA A 153 -3.02 16.09 2.94
CA ALA A 153 -2.11 15.11 2.38
C ALA A 153 -2.95 14.18 1.51
N GLN A 154 -2.56 13.99 0.26
CA GLN A 154 -3.20 13.07 -0.67
C GLN A 154 -2.42 11.77 -0.70
N VAL A 155 -2.98 10.71 -0.11
CA VAL A 155 -2.40 9.37 -0.13
C VAL A 155 -3.17 8.52 -1.13
N THR A 156 -2.50 8.07 -2.19
CA THR A 156 -3.11 7.29 -3.26
C THR A 156 -2.45 5.92 -3.37
N GLN A 157 -3.24 4.89 -3.14
CA GLN A 157 -2.90 3.50 -3.40
C GLN A 157 -3.47 3.09 -4.76
N VAL A 158 -2.62 2.64 -5.68
CA VAL A 158 -3.07 2.17 -7.00
C VAL A 158 -2.97 0.66 -7.04
N TRP A 159 -3.97 0.01 -7.62
CA TRP A 159 -3.95 -1.43 -7.82
C TRP A 159 -4.38 -1.80 -9.23
N GLN A 160 -3.76 -2.86 -9.76
CA GLN A 160 -4.00 -3.32 -11.13
C GLN A 160 -4.77 -4.62 -11.11
N GLY A 161 -5.84 -4.68 -11.91
CA GLY A 161 -6.63 -5.89 -12.13
C GLY A 161 -6.33 -6.58 -13.45
N SER A 162 -5.53 -5.94 -14.32
CA SER A 162 -5.21 -6.43 -15.67
C SER A 162 -3.73 -6.79 -15.82
N ILE A 163 -3.45 -7.77 -16.68
CA ILE A 163 -2.08 -8.19 -17.01
C ILE A 163 -1.27 -7.02 -17.58
N GLY A 164 -1.88 -6.22 -18.47
CA GLY A 164 -1.25 -5.04 -19.05
C GLY A 164 -0.87 -4.00 -17.98
N GLY A 165 -1.75 -3.74 -17.02
CA GLY A 165 -1.47 -2.84 -15.89
C GLY A 165 -0.37 -3.35 -14.97
N ILE A 166 -0.39 -4.65 -14.63
CA ILE A 166 0.66 -5.29 -13.81
C ILE A 166 2.03 -5.18 -14.50
N ARG A 167 2.09 -5.46 -15.81
CA ARG A 167 3.32 -5.32 -16.61
C ARG A 167 3.80 -3.88 -16.67
N SER A 168 2.89 -2.92 -16.88
CA SER A 168 3.24 -1.50 -16.92
C SER A 168 3.87 -1.05 -15.59
N GLN A 169 3.30 -1.45 -14.45
CA GLN A 169 3.90 -1.12 -13.15
C GLN A 169 5.23 -1.86 -12.93
N LEU A 170 5.34 -3.13 -13.30
CA LEU A 170 6.60 -3.85 -13.23
C LEU A 170 7.71 -3.11 -13.99
N CYS A 171 7.44 -2.69 -15.23
CA CYS A 171 8.43 -2.02 -16.05
C CYS A 171 8.72 -0.58 -15.59
N GLN A 172 7.68 0.14 -15.16
CA GLN A 172 7.82 1.51 -14.67
C GLN A 172 8.66 1.58 -13.40
N TYR A 173 8.37 0.72 -12.42
CA TYR A 173 9.09 0.74 -11.15
C TYR A 173 10.34 -0.14 -11.23
N PHE A 174 10.26 -1.40 -11.66
CA PHE A 174 11.36 -2.37 -11.55
C PHE A 174 11.92 -2.84 -12.92
N PRO A 175 12.43 -1.94 -13.78
CA PRO A 175 12.90 -2.28 -15.14
C PRO A 175 14.12 -3.21 -15.16
N GLU A 176 14.88 -3.23 -14.06
CA GLU A 176 16.10 -4.03 -13.88
C GLU A 176 15.85 -5.37 -13.17
N SER A 177 14.60 -5.71 -12.86
CA SER A 177 14.28 -6.97 -12.20
C SER A 177 14.37 -8.16 -13.16
N ALA A 178 14.62 -9.36 -12.63
CA ALA A 178 14.59 -10.59 -13.41
C ALA A 178 13.20 -10.85 -14.06
N GLN A 179 12.14 -10.31 -13.46
CA GLN A 179 10.79 -10.29 -14.03
C GLN A 179 10.73 -9.41 -15.29
N ALA A 180 11.32 -8.21 -15.24
CA ALA A 180 11.42 -7.31 -16.38
C ALA A 180 12.30 -7.88 -17.50
N ASP A 181 13.39 -8.58 -17.17
CA ASP A 181 14.21 -9.31 -18.16
C ASP A 181 13.38 -10.32 -18.96
N ARG A 182 12.47 -11.04 -18.30
CA ARG A 182 11.57 -12.00 -18.97
C ARG A 182 10.60 -11.32 -19.91
N GLU A 183 10.06 -10.17 -19.53
CA GLU A 183 9.17 -9.39 -20.39
C GLU A 183 9.93 -8.86 -21.62
N ARG A 184 11.15 -8.36 -21.45
CA ARG A 184 12.03 -7.96 -22.58
C ARG A 184 12.36 -9.13 -23.50
N ALA A 185 12.66 -10.31 -22.94
CA ALA A 185 12.94 -11.51 -23.71
C ALA A 185 11.73 -11.99 -24.53
N GLN A 186 10.51 -11.62 -24.14
CA GLN A 186 9.27 -11.90 -24.89
C GLN A 186 8.95 -10.83 -25.94
N GLY A 187 9.84 -9.86 -26.16
CA GLY A 187 9.65 -8.77 -27.12
C GLY A 187 8.81 -7.60 -26.61
N ASN A 188 8.54 -7.53 -25.31
CA ASN A 188 7.82 -6.40 -24.71
C ASN A 188 8.80 -5.26 -24.38
N GLU A 189 8.42 -4.03 -24.69
CA GLU A 189 9.14 -2.85 -24.22
C GLU A 189 8.95 -2.72 -22.71
N CYS A 190 10.06 -2.75 -21.98
CA CYS A 190 10.07 -2.64 -20.53
C CYS A 190 11.13 -1.64 -20.11
N THR A 191 10.71 -0.39 -19.99
CA THR A 191 11.54 0.76 -19.64
C THR A 191 10.90 1.53 -18.50
N SER A 192 11.70 2.34 -17.82
CA SER A 192 11.25 3.26 -16.79
C SER A 192 11.56 4.69 -17.19
N GLY A 193 10.59 5.58 -16.98
CA GLY A 193 10.77 7.02 -17.06
C GLY A 193 11.07 7.67 -15.70
N LEU A 194 11.49 6.89 -14.69
CA LEU A 194 11.82 7.43 -13.36
C LEU A 194 13.26 7.96 -13.36
N GLY A 195 13.46 9.27 -13.16
CA GLY A 195 14.79 9.85 -13.00
C GLY A 195 15.36 9.65 -11.59
N ASN A 196 14.57 9.96 -10.56
CA ASN A 196 14.99 9.93 -9.16
C ASN A 196 14.33 8.76 -8.41
N TRP A 197 15.09 7.68 -8.18
CA TRP A 197 14.65 6.53 -7.39
C TRP A 197 15.82 5.92 -6.61
N GLU A 198 15.48 5.25 -5.51
CA GLU A 198 16.44 4.46 -4.73
C GLU A 198 15.84 3.11 -4.33
N MET A 199 16.66 2.05 -4.33
CA MET A 199 16.24 0.74 -3.84
C MET A 199 16.21 0.74 -2.31
N LEU A 200 15.18 0.12 -1.75
CA LEU A 200 15.04 -0.16 -0.33
C LEU A 200 15.36 -1.64 -0.07
N GLU A 201 16.17 -1.91 0.95
CA GLU A 201 16.43 -3.28 1.38
C GLU A 201 15.17 -3.87 2.01
N THR A 202 14.78 -5.08 1.59
CA THR A 202 13.57 -5.75 2.08
C THR A 202 13.88 -6.84 3.09
N GLY A 203 15.09 -7.41 3.06
CA GLY A 203 15.46 -8.59 3.87
C GLY A 203 14.66 -9.86 3.52
N VAL A 204 13.85 -9.81 2.46
CA VAL A 204 12.97 -10.90 2.04
C VAL A 204 13.40 -11.41 0.66
N PRO A 205 13.80 -12.69 0.54
CA PRO A 205 14.21 -13.27 -0.74
C PRO A 205 13.15 -13.12 -1.83
N GLY A 206 13.56 -12.61 -2.99
CA GLY A 206 12.69 -12.44 -4.15
C GLY A 206 11.74 -11.26 -4.08
N VAL A 207 11.78 -10.44 -3.02
CA VAL A 207 11.00 -9.20 -2.91
C VAL A 207 11.93 -8.00 -3.07
N GLN A 208 11.55 -7.07 -3.95
CA GLN A 208 12.27 -5.82 -4.17
C GLN A 208 11.39 -4.65 -3.75
N ALA A 209 12.01 -3.55 -3.35
CA ALA A 209 11.28 -2.32 -3.05
C ALA A 209 12.11 -1.11 -3.47
N MET A 210 11.41 -0.01 -3.74
CA MET A 210 12.04 1.27 -4.03
C MET A 210 11.18 2.42 -3.56
N ILE A 211 11.80 3.58 -3.50
CA ILE A 211 11.12 4.85 -3.34
C ILE A 211 11.56 5.81 -4.45
N THR A 212 10.61 6.62 -4.92
CA THR A 212 10.79 7.57 -6.02
C THR A 212 9.92 8.82 -5.79
N ARG A 213 10.13 9.90 -6.55
CA ARG A 213 9.16 11.02 -6.64
C ARG A 213 7.92 10.64 -7.46
N GLY A 214 7.98 9.53 -8.19
CA GLY A 214 6.91 9.03 -9.05
C GLY A 214 7.04 9.55 -10.49
N PRO A 215 6.33 8.93 -11.45
CA PRO A 215 6.43 9.28 -12.86
C PRO A 215 6.00 10.72 -13.14
N GLY A 216 6.68 11.37 -14.10
CA GLY A 216 6.33 12.71 -14.58
C GLY A 216 6.56 13.84 -13.58
N THR A 217 7.48 13.65 -12.62
CA THR A 217 7.77 14.63 -11.57
C THR A 217 9.12 15.30 -11.67
N ASP A 218 9.99 14.82 -12.57
CA ASP A 218 11.36 15.32 -12.70
C ASP A 218 11.41 16.76 -13.26
N ASP A 219 10.36 17.20 -13.98
CA ASP A 219 10.25 18.55 -14.56
C ASP A 219 9.38 19.52 -13.74
N LEU A 220 8.92 19.12 -12.54
CA LEU A 220 8.07 19.98 -11.72
C LEU A 220 8.87 21.13 -11.09
N PRO A 221 8.31 22.36 -11.02
CA PRO A 221 8.99 23.50 -10.42
C PRO A 221 8.99 23.42 -8.89
N ALA A 222 10.02 24.03 -8.27
CA ALA A 222 10.14 24.22 -6.83
C ALA A 222 8.81 24.60 -6.14
N SER A 223 8.39 23.80 -5.17
CA SER A 223 7.15 23.81 -4.41
C SER A 223 7.40 23.38 -2.96
N PRO A 224 6.78 24.05 -1.97
CA PRO A 224 6.87 23.64 -0.58
C PRO A 224 6.14 22.31 -0.28
N ALA A 225 5.60 21.62 -1.28
CA ALA A 225 5.00 20.32 -1.13
C ALA A 225 6.04 19.20 -1.27
N VAL A 226 5.84 18.11 -0.54
CA VAL A 226 6.58 16.86 -0.71
C VAL A 226 5.75 15.91 -1.58
N LYS A 227 6.45 15.12 -2.41
CA LYS A 227 5.86 13.97 -3.10
C LYS A 227 6.82 12.81 -3.07
N ALA A 228 6.31 11.65 -2.70
CA ALA A 228 7.08 10.42 -2.73
C ALA A 228 6.14 9.23 -2.97
N GLU A 229 6.71 8.19 -3.51
CA GLU A 229 6.02 6.97 -3.87
C GLU A 229 6.91 5.77 -3.55
N VAL A 230 6.35 4.81 -2.82
CA VAL A 230 7.00 3.52 -2.53
C VAL A 230 6.33 2.46 -3.35
N ALA A 231 7.12 1.65 -4.05
CA ALA A 231 6.66 0.46 -4.73
C ALA A 231 7.34 -0.77 -4.15
N VAL A 232 6.57 -1.84 -3.96
CA VAL A 232 7.08 -3.16 -3.55
C VAL A 232 6.75 -4.16 -4.65
N LEU A 233 7.77 -4.84 -5.17
CA LEU A 233 7.65 -5.96 -6.09
C LEU A 233 7.63 -7.26 -5.31
N SER A 234 6.48 -7.91 -5.26
CA SER A 234 6.36 -9.24 -4.67
C SER A 234 7.15 -10.30 -5.46
N ALA A 235 7.47 -11.43 -4.82
CA ALA A 235 8.10 -12.57 -5.48
C ALA A 235 7.27 -13.13 -6.66
N ARG A 236 5.96 -12.84 -6.71
CA ARG A 236 5.05 -13.19 -7.80
C ARG A 236 5.12 -12.22 -9.00
N GLY A 237 5.95 -11.18 -8.93
CA GLY A 237 6.10 -10.19 -9.99
C GLY A 237 4.98 -9.14 -10.04
N VAL A 238 4.21 -8.99 -8.96
CA VAL A 238 3.20 -7.95 -8.83
C VAL A 238 3.81 -6.78 -8.07
N ALA A 239 3.88 -5.62 -8.72
CA ALA A 239 4.26 -4.35 -8.11
C ALA A 239 3.05 -3.72 -7.40
N ALA A 240 3.27 -3.17 -6.21
CA ALA A 240 2.23 -2.59 -5.37
C ALA A 240 2.63 -1.16 -4.94
N PRO A 241 2.41 -0.15 -5.80
CA PRO A 241 2.79 1.22 -5.51
C PRO A 241 1.79 1.94 -4.59
N ILE A 242 2.31 2.80 -3.73
CA ILE A 242 1.57 3.81 -2.98
C ILE A 242 2.28 5.16 -3.14
N SER A 243 1.52 6.21 -3.41
CA SER A 243 2.03 7.57 -3.50
C SER A 243 1.45 8.44 -2.38
N CYS A 244 2.22 9.42 -1.95
CA CYS A 244 1.77 10.49 -1.08
C CYS A 244 2.26 11.83 -1.59
N THR A 245 1.36 12.81 -1.61
CA THR A 245 1.69 14.22 -1.86
C THR A 245 1.12 15.06 -0.73
N ALA A 246 1.90 15.93 -0.12
CA ALA A 246 1.44 16.76 0.99
C ALA A 246 2.18 18.10 1.03
N PRO A 247 1.61 19.17 1.61
CA PRO A 247 2.39 20.33 2.00
C PRO A 247 3.50 19.92 2.98
N ALA A 248 4.64 20.62 2.99
CA ALA A 248 5.75 20.30 3.89
C ALA A 248 5.34 20.23 5.38
N ALA A 249 4.36 21.03 5.80
CA ALA A 249 3.82 21.01 7.16
C ALA A 249 3.14 19.67 7.54
N ASN A 250 2.75 18.87 6.54
CA ASN A 250 2.11 17.57 6.70
C ASN A 250 2.97 16.42 6.15
N ALA A 251 4.27 16.64 5.91
CA ALA A 251 5.17 15.63 5.36
C ALA A 251 5.24 14.34 6.21
N ASP A 252 5.03 14.45 7.52
CA ASP A 252 5.03 13.29 8.43
C ASP A 252 3.87 12.33 8.15
N ILE A 253 2.76 12.80 7.55
CA ILE A 253 1.69 11.91 7.05
C ILE A 253 2.24 11.04 5.91
N CYS A 254 2.99 11.62 4.97
CA CYS A 254 3.62 10.86 3.89
C CYS A 254 4.64 9.86 4.40
N LYS A 255 5.51 10.25 5.34
CA LYS A 255 6.48 9.33 5.95
C LYS A 255 5.76 8.11 6.55
N SER A 256 4.76 8.36 7.38
CA SER A 256 4.01 7.32 8.08
C SER A 256 3.26 6.41 7.11
N ALA A 257 2.60 6.99 6.09
CA ALA A 257 1.86 6.24 5.07
C ALA A 257 2.77 5.30 4.25
N LEU A 258 3.91 5.82 3.79
CA LEU A 258 4.85 5.07 2.97
C LEU A 258 5.55 3.95 3.77
N VAL A 259 6.00 4.24 5.00
CA VAL A 259 6.60 3.23 5.88
C VAL A 259 5.59 2.16 6.26
N TYR A 260 4.38 2.54 6.65
CA TYR A 260 3.34 1.59 7.02
C TYR A 260 2.98 0.66 5.85
N TRP A 261 2.87 1.20 4.64
CA TRP A 261 2.65 0.38 3.44
C TRP A 261 3.78 -0.60 3.19
N PHE A 262 5.04 -0.14 3.25
CA PHE A 262 6.21 -0.99 3.09
C PHE A 262 6.21 -2.15 4.09
N VAL A 263 5.99 -1.87 5.38
CA VAL A 263 5.92 -2.90 6.43
C VAL A 263 4.75 -3.86 6.19
N GLN A 264 3.59 -3.35 5.79
CA GLN A 264 2.42 -4.18 5.52
C GLN A 264 2.65 -5.16 4.36
N GLN A 265 3.34 -4.74 3.29
CA GLN A 265 3.66 -5.61 2.15
C GLN A 265 4.64 -6.74 2.51
N LEU A 266 5.43 -6.57 3.57
CA LEU A 266 6.41 -7.55 4.04
C LEU A 266 5.93 -8.36 5.26
N ALA A 267 4.73 -8.08 5.78
CA ALA A 267 4.25 -8.60 7.06
C ALA A 267 4.28 -10.14 7.14
N ASP A 268 3.90 -10.83 6.05
CA ASP A 268 3.88 -12.29 5.99
C ASP A 268 5.28 -12.91 6.06
N ALA A 269 6.28 -12.20 5.51
CA ALA A 269 7.66 -12.68 5.44
C ALA A 269 8.48 -12.34 6.70
N LYS A 270 7.97 -11.47 7.58
CA LYS A 270 8.59 -11.09 8.87
C LYS A 270 10.07 -10.71 8.73
N PRO A 271 10.39 -9.66 7.95
CA PRO A 271 11.77 -9.21 7.80
C PRO A 271 12.40 -8.82 9.15
N PRO A 272 13.73 -8.85 9.26
CA PRO A 272 14.42 -8.42 10.48
C PRO A 272 14.08 -6.97 10.83
N ALA A 273 13.91 -6.67 12.13
CA ALA A 273 13.57 -5.33 12.61
C ALA A 273 14.56 -4.25 12.11
N ALA A 274 15.87 -4.57 12.09
CA ALA A 274 16.89 -3.64 11.61
C ALA A 274 16.70 -3.23 10.13
N VAL A 275 16.16 -4.13 9.29
CA VAL A 275 15.85 -3.82 7.89
C VAL A 275 14.64 -2.89 7.80
N LEU A 276 13.61 -3.14 8.61
CA LEU A 276 12.45 -2.26 8.69
C LEU A 276 12.82 -0.87 9.22
N ASP A 277 13.71 -0.80 10.22
CA ASP A 277 14.19 0.46 10.80
C ASP A 277 15.03 1.26 9.79
N ASP A 278 15.90 0.59 9.01
CA ASP A 278 16.67 1.23 7.96
C ASP A 278 15.76 1.76 6.84
N ALA A 279 14.82 0.93 6.37
CA ALA A 279 13.85 1.34 5.36
C ALA A 279 13.02 2.54 5.83
N ALA A 280 12.56 2.54 7.10
CA ALA A 280 11.82 3.66 7.68
C ALA A 280 12.64 4.95 7.66
N ARG A 281 13.91 4.89 8.07
CA ARG A 281 14.84 6.03 8.04
C ARG A 281 15.09 6.54 6.61
N ARG A 282 15.28 5.64 5.64
CA ARG A 282 15.51 6.00 4.23
C ARG A 282 14.28 6.64 3.60
N ILE A 283 13.10 6.05 3.80
CA ILE A 283 11.83 6.62 3.37
C ILE A 283 11.63 8.03 3.96
N ALA A 284 11.89 8.21 5.26
CA ALA A 284 11.77 9.52 5.90
C ALA A 284 12.74 10.56 5.30
N GLY A 285 14.02 10.18 5.14
CA GLY A 285 15.03 11.06 4.54
C GLY A 285 14.71 11.41 3.09
N TYR A 286 14.19 10.46 2.32
CA TYR A 286 13.76 10.68 0.95
C TYR A 286 12.60 11.69 0.89
N VAL A 287 11.54 11.51 1.70
CA VAL A 287 10.40 12.45 1.77
C VAL A 287 10.87 13.87 2.11
N ASP A 288 11.84 14.02 3.03
CA ASP A 288 12.38 15.33 3.39
C ASP A 288 13.17 15.97 2.24
N ALA A 289 13.83 15.17 1.41
CA ALA A 289 14.58 15.60 0.23
C ALA A 289 13.69 15.81 -1.02
N THR A 290 12.46 15.29 -1.04
CA THR A 290 11.54 15.41 -2.17
C THR A 290 10.58 16.58 -2.12
N ARG A 291 11.00 17.68 -1.48
CA ARG A 291 10.36 18.98 -1.70
C ARG A 291 10.42 19.26 -3.19
N ILE A 292 9.24 19.37 -3.80
CA ILE A 292 9.10 19.64 -5.22
C ILE A 292 9.69 21.02 -5.51
#